data_AF-A0A6L6TPL1-F1
#
_entry.id   AF-A0A6L6TPL1-F1
#
_cell.length_a   1.000
_cell.length_b   1.000
_cell.length_c   1.000
_cell.angle_alpha   90.00
_cell.angle_beta   90.00
_cell.angle_gamma   90.00
#
_symmetry.space_group_name_H-M   'P 1'
#
loop_
_entity.id
_entity.type
_entity.pdbx_description
1 polymer ?
#
loop_
_entity_poly.entity_id
_entity_poly.type
_entity_poly.pdbx_seq_one_letter_code
_entity_poly.pdbx_strand_id
1 'polypeptide(L)'
;MACSRKWAPWALALAMAVAGVQGPARAAGYVDVLDLPAKPSALAVLSPLRDVTRAGDRLVAVGPRGHIVYSDNQGQDWHQASVPVSADLNALVFANAREGWAVGNDGVVLHSRDGGASWARQLDGRQIGTLVEAHYQALAKAHPDDPQWPAFAAEGQRLVEEGADKPLLGVWFVDARHGYVVGVFNLILRTDDGGNSWVPMQDRTDNPQGLHLNAIHAIGDELYVAGEQGLLLKWQAGQQRFVSLPSPYQGTWFGVLGKPGEVLAYGLRGHVARSSDGGQSWARVNTGVTQSITAASIDSNGDYWLFSQAGQVLRSRDGGLSFAVQPQVPPAPVTAAVQARSNGTVLVGERGVRVLPAR
;
A
#
# COMPACT_ATOMS: atom_id res chain seq x y z
N MET A 1 -31.81 -16.45 -84.16
CA MET A 1 -31.60 -17.66 -83.35
C MET A 1 -30.49 -17.38 -82.36
N ALA A 2 -30.79 -17.45 -81.04
CA ALA A 2 -29.89 -17.45 -79.87
C ALA A 2 -28.86 -16.28 -79.77
N CYS A 3 -28.55 -15.63 -78.65
CA CYS A 3 -28.83 -15.82 -77.23
C CYS A 3 -28.49 -14.47 -76.57
N SER A 4 -29.40 -13.83 -75.82
CA SER A 4 -29.01 -12.73 -74.92
C SER A 4 -29.78 -12.83 -73.60
N ARG A 5 -29.00 -12.95 -72.54
CA ARG A 5 -29.38 -13.25 -71.16
C ARG A 5 -29.78 -11.93 -70.49
N LYS A 6 -31.07 -11.73 -70.22
CA LYS A 6 -31.58 -10.59 -69.44
C LYS A 6 -31.78 -10.99 -67.98
N TRP A 7 -31.23 -10.19 -67.09
CA TRP A 7 -31.48 -10.25 -65.65
C TRP A 7 -32.91 -9.80 -65.34
N ALA A 8 -33.57 -10.45 -64.38
CA ALA A 8 -34.81 -9.98 -63.76
C ALA A 8 -34.66 -10.05 -62.23
N PRO A 9 -34.99 -8.97 -61.48
CA PRO A 9 -34.74 -8.88 -60.04
C PRO A 9 -36.03 -9.11 -59.24
N TRP A 10 -36.10 -10.16 -58.41
CA TRP A 10 -37.14 -10.27 -57.38
C TRP A 10 -36.52 -10.83 -56.10
N ALA A 11 -36.22 -9.92 -55.18
CA ALA A 11 -35.99 -10.21 -53.77
C ALA A 11 -37.33 -10.08 -53.03
N LEU A 12 -37.70 -11.05 -52.20
CA LEU A 12 -38.04 -10.86 -50.78
C LEU A 12 -38.60 -12.15 -50.15
N ALA A 13 -38.35 -12.27 -48.85
CA ALA A 13 -39.07 -13.07 -47.85
C ALA A 13 -38.70 -14.56 -47.68
N LEU A 14 -37.63 -14.82 -46.91
CA LEU A 14 -37.67 -15.87 -45.89
C LEU A 14 -36.70 -15.55 -44.75
N ALA A 15 -37.17 -14.81 -43.75
CA ALA A 15 -36.50 -14.67 -42.47
C ALA A 15 -37.56 -14.65 -41.36
N MET A 16 -37.96 -15.82 -40.89
CA MET A 16 -38.67 -15.97 -39.62
C MET A 16 -38.25 -17.25 -38.91
N ALA A 17 -38.14 -17.10 -37.58
CA ALA A 17 -38.12 -18.13 -36.54
C ALA A 17 -36.75 -18.65 -36.05
N VAL A 18 -36.00 -17.78 -35.35
CA VAL A 18 -35.34 -18.15 -34.08
C VAL A 18 -35.68 -17.07 -33.04
N ALA A 19 -36.90 -17.11 -32.52
CA ALA A 19 -37.26 -16.40 -31.29
C ALA A 19 -37.29 -17.44 -30.17
N GLY A 20 -36.08 -17.81 -29.69
CA GLY A 20 -35.89 -18.76 -28.61
C GLY A 20 -35.35 -18.06 -27.36
N VAL A 21 -36.24 -17.89 -26.38
CA VAL A 21 -35.95 -17.71 -24.94
C VAL A 21 -35.02 -16.55 -24.59
N GLN A 22 -35.54 -15.33 -24.59
CA GLN A 22 -35.02 -14.29 -23.70
C GLN A 22 -35.64 -14.49 -22.31
N GLY A 23 -35.02 -15.35 -21.50
CA GLY A 23 -35.23 -15.30 -20.06
C GLY A 23 -34.74 -13.94 -19.55
N PRO A 24 -35.39 -13.33 -18.54
CA PRO A 24 -34.89 -12.08 -17.99
C PRO A 24 -33.51 -12.35 -17.40
N ALA A 25 -32.47 -11.81 -18.05
CA ALA A 25 -31.16 -11.69 -17.45
C ALA A 25 -31.32 -10.71 -16.28
N ARG A 26 -31.56 -11.23 -15.07
CA ARG A 26 -31.38 -10.44 -13.86
C ARG A 26 -29.90 -10.09 -13.83
N ALA A 27 -29.57 -8.81 -14.04
CA ALA A 27 -28.27 -8.29 -13.68
C ALA A 27 -28.01 -8.74 -12.23
N ALA A 28 -26.94 -9.52 -12.01
CA ALA A 28 -26.50 -9.81 -10.65
C ALA A 28 -26.32 -8.46 -9.95
N GLY A 29 -26.99 -8.28 -8.81
CA GLY A 29 -26.88 -7.04 -8.06
C GLY A 29 -25.42 -6.71 -7.78
N TYR A 30 -25.07 -5.42 -7.76
CA TYR A 30 -23.76 -4.99 -7.30
C TYR A 30 -23.50 -5.54 -5.90
N VAL A 31 -22.38 -6.22 -5.72
CA VAL A 31 -21.89 -6.68 -4.42
C VAL A 31 -20.67 -5.84 -4.11
N ASP A 32 -20.70 -5.17 -2.97
CA ASP A 32 -19.59 -4.37 -2.44
C ASP A 32 -18.32 -5.24 -2.32
N VAL A 33 -17.17 -4.70 -2.73
CA VAL A 33 -15.88 -5.39 -2.65
C VAL A 33 -15.48 -5.72 -1.21
N LEU A 34 -16.01 -4.98 -0.23
CA LEU A 34 -15.83 -5.27 1.18
C LEU A 34 -16.57 -6.52 1.63
N ASP A 35 -17.63 -6.94 0.94
CA ASP A 35 -18.42 -8.14 1.30
C ASP A 35 -18.30 -9.28 0.27
N LEU A 36 -17.35 -9.13 -0.67
CA LEU A 36 -17.04 -10.12 -1.68
C LEU A 36 -15.68 -10.77 -1.40
N PRO A 37 -15.60 -12.06 -1.07
CA PRO A 37 -14.30 -12.73 -0.89
C PRO A 37 -13.43 -12.73 -2.15
N ALA A 38 -12.10 -12.70 -1.95
CA ALA A 38 -11.16 -12.80 -3.04
C ALA A 38 -11.33 -14.13 -3.79
N LYS A 39 -11.46 -14.06 -5.12
CA LYS A 39 -11.65 -15.26 -5.96
C LYS A 39 -10.33 -16.01 -6.11
N PRO A 40 -10.29 -17.33 -5.90
CA PRO A 40 -9.12 -18.14 -6.21
C PRO A 40 -8.72 -18.01 -7.69
N SER A 41 -7.43 -17.80 -7.94
CA SER A 41 -6.89 -17.63 -9.29
C SER A 41 -5.45 -18.14 -9.36
N ALA A 42 -5.20 -19.06 -10.30
CA ALA A 42 -3.84 -19.49 -10.63
C ALA A 42 -2.95 -18.34 -11.16
N LEU A 43 -3.57 -17.24 -11.61
CA LEU A 43 -2.87 -16.06 -12.11
C LEU A 43 -2.56 -15.04 -11.01
N ALA A 44 -2.95 -15.25 -9.75
CA ALA A 44 -2.74 -14.28 -8.67
C ALA A 44 -1.25 -13.90 -8.53
N VAL A 45 -0.35 -14.89 -8.60
CA VAL A 45 1.11 -14.68 -8.51
C VAL A 45 1.70 -13.94 -9.73
N LEU A 46 1.00 -13.95 -10.87
CA LEU A 46 1.41 -13.29 -12.12
C LEU A 46 0.69 -11.95 -12.34
N SER A 47 -0.30 -11.63 -11.51
CA SER A 47 -1.05 -10.38 -11.57
C SER A 47 -0.31 -9.26 -10.85
N PRO A 48 -0.67 -7.98 -11.09
CA PRO A 48 -0.07 -6.87 -10.35
C PRO A 48 -0.12 -7.09 -8.84
N LEU A 49 1.00 -6.83 -8.17
CA LEU A 49 1.13 -6.87 -6.72
C LEU A 49 1.70 -5.53 -6.23
N ARG A 50 1.29 -5.10 -5.04
CA ARG A 50 1.58 -3.77 -4.49
C ARG A 50 2.66 -3.79 -3.42
N ASP A 51 2.62 -4.77 -2.53
CA ASP A 51 3.58 -4.87 -1.43
C ASP A 51 3.98 -6.32 -1.15
N VAL A 52 5.17 -6.51 -0.56
CA VAL A 52 5.73 -7.81 -0.18
C VAL A 52 6.55 -7.69 1.09
N THR A 53 6.33 -8.59 2.05
CA THR A 53 7.06 -8.63 3.32
C THR A 53 7.35 -10.06 3.76
N ARG A 54 8.02 -10.19 4.91
CA ARG A 54 8.30 -11.48 5.55
C ARG A 54 7.46 -11.69 6.80
N ALA A 55 6.85 -12.88 6.90
CA ALA A 55 6.26 -13.43 8.11
C ALA A 55 7.19 -14.52 8.65
N GLY A 56 8.22 -14.14 9.41
CA GLY A 56 9.30 -15.07 9.75
C GLY A 56 10.01 -15.53 8.48
N ASP A 57 9.94 -16.81 8.13
CA ASP A 57 10.61 -17.37 6.94
C ASP A 57 9.73 -17.33 5.69
N ARG A 58 8.42 -17.20 5.88
CA ARG A 58 7.45 -17.07 4.81
C ARG A 58 7.51 -15.68 4.20
N LEU A 59 7.31 -15.62 2.89
CA LEU A 59 7.07 -14.38 2.16
C LEU A 59 5.57 -14.21 1.94
N VAL A 60 5.07 -12.99 2.05
CA VAL A 60 3.65 -12.66 1.81
C VAL A 60 3.60 -11.41 0.94
N ALA A 61 2.80 -11.44 -0.12
CA ALA A 61 2.57 -10.31 -1.02
C ALA A 61 1.08 -10.03 -1.18
N VAL A 62 0.73 -8.76 -1.37
CA VAL A 62 -0.66 -8.31 -1.53
C VAL A 62 -0.84 -7.53 -2.83
N GLY A 63 -2.07 -7.45 -3.33
CA GLY A 63 -2.39 -6.67 -4.51
C GLY A 63 -3.90 -6.49 -4.75
N PRO A 64 -4.27 -6.14 -5.98
CA PRO A 64 -5.66 -5.87 -6.35
C PRO A 64 -6.59 -7.07 -6.16
N ARG A 65 -7.89 -6.80 -6.03
CA ARG A 65 -8.96 -7.81 -5.93
C ARG A 65 -8.85 -8.74 -4.72
N GLY A 66 -8.31 -8.24 -3.61
CA GLY A 66 -8.06 -9.00 -2.40
C GLY A 66 -7.02 -10.11 -2.56
N HIS A 67 -6.20 -10.07 -3.60
CA HIS A 67 -5.15 -11.05 -3.79
C HIS A 67 -4.09 -10.90 -2.70
N ILE A 68 -3.95 -11.96 -1.89
CA ILE A 68 -2.80 -12.18 -1.02
C ILE A 68 -2.20 -13.52 -1.42
N VAL A 69 -0.90 -13.55 -1.69
CA VAL A 69 -0.16 -14.78 -2.00
C VAL A 69 0.99 -14.94 -1.02
N TYR A 70 1.32 -16.18 -0.64
CA TYR A 70 2.43 -16.48 0.25
C TYR A 70 3.30 -17.63 -0.25
N SER A 71 4.56 -17.64 0.19
CA SER A 71 5.55 -18.65 -0.18
C SER A 71 6.34 -19.12 1.05
N ASP A 72 6.37 -20.44 1.25
CA ASP A 72 7.14 -21.10 2.33
C ASP A 72 8.54 -21.56 1.88
N ASN A 73 8.85 -21.46 0.58
CA ASN A 73 10.10 -21.90 -0.03
C ASN A 73 10.84 -20.76 -0.72
N GLN A 74 10.85 -19.59 -0.08
CA GLN A 74 11.62 -18.41 -0.48
C GLN A 74 11.32 -17.91 -1.90
N GLY A 75 10.05 -17.96 -2.28
CA GLY A 75 9.55 -17.38 -3.53
C GLY A 75 9.61 -18.31 -4.73
N GLN A 76 9.95 -19.60 -4.53
CA GLN A 76 9.94 -20.61 -5.61
C GLN A 76 8.51 -20.99 -5.99
N ASP A 77 7.66 -21.29 -5.00
CA ASP A 77 6.24 -21.59 -5.17
C ASP A 77 5.38 -20.65 -4.32
N TRP A 78 4.18 -20.36 -4.81
CA TRP A 78 3.24 -19.42 -4.17
C TRP A 78 1.83 -20.00 -4.09
N HIS A 79 1.17 -19.73 -2.97
CA HIS A 79 -0.22 -20.09 -2.71
C HIS A 79 -1.06 -18.84 -2.46
N GLN A 80 -2.27 -18.80 -3.00
CA GLN A 80 -3.22 -17.74 -2.67
C GLN A 80 -3.84 -18.00 -1.29
N ALA A 81 -3.89 -16.97 -0.45
CA ALA A 81 -4.49 -17.00 0.87
C ALA A 81 -6.03 -16.93 0.81
N SER A 82 -6.69 -17.29 1.92
CA SER A 82 -8.12 -17.04 2.11
C SER A 82 -8.34 -15.60 2.60
N VAL A 83 -9.07 -14.80 1.82
CA VAL A 83 -9.29 -13.37 2.10
C VAL A 83 -10.79 -13.05 1.97
N PRO A 84 -11.40 -12.42 2.99
CA PRO A 84 -12.86 -12.24 3.06
C PRO A 84 -13.37 -11.06 2.22
N VAL A 85 -12.47 -10.31 1.59
CA VAL A 85 -12.76 -9.12 0.78
C VAL A 85 -12.06 -9.20 -0.56
N SER A 86 -12.51 -8.41 -1.53
CA SER A 86 -11.91 -8.24 -2.85
C SER A 86 -11.52 -6.79 -3.10
N ALA A 87 -11.40 -5.97 -2.06
CA ALA A 87 -10.82 -4.64 -2.14
C ALA A 87 -9.34 -4.72 -2.56
N ASP A 88 -8.84 -3.68 -3.21
CA ASP A 88 -7.43 -3.61 -3.59
C ASP A 88 -6.57 -3.36 -2.34
N LEU A 89 -5.54 -4.18 -2.15
CA LEU A 89 -4.65 -4.09 -0.99
C LEU A 89 -3.36 -3.34 -1.38
N ASN A 90 -2.94 -2.41 -0.52
CA ASN A 90 -1.88 -1.44 -0.78
C ASN A 90 -0.59 -1.76 -0.02
N ALA A 91 -0.69 -2.18 1.25
CA ALA A 91 0.48 -2.43 2.10
C ALA A 91 0.22 -3.59 3.08
N LEU A 92 1.29 -4.26 3.51
CA LEU A 92 1.23 -5.24 4.59
C LEU A 92 2.47 -5.23 5.50
N VAL A 93 2.27 -5.69 6.73
CA VAL A 93 3.35 -5.87 7.70
C VAL A 93 3.09 -7.10 8.57
N PHE A 94 4.15 -7.72 9.06
CA PHE A 94 4.08 -8.77 10.07
C PHE A 94 4.88 -8.35 11.29
N ALA A 95 4.23 -8.33 12.45
CA ALA A 95 4.90 -8.04 13.72
C ALA A 95 5.74 -9.22 14.21
N ASN A 96 5.37 -10.43 13.79
CA ASN A 96 6.11 -11.67 14.03
C ASN A 96 5.78 -12.70 12.94
N ALA A 97 6.22 -13.95 13.10
CA ALA A 97 6.00 -15.00 12.09
C ALA A 97 4.52 -15.39 11.86
N ARG A 98 3.60 -14.93 12.71
CA ARG A 98 2.18 -15.32 12.68
C ARG A 98 1.21 -14.15 12.56
N GLU A 99 1.43 -13.10 13.34
CA GLU A 99 0.55 -11.94 13.43
C GLU A 99 0.93 -10.90 12.38
N GLY A 100 0.01 -10.59 11.46
CA GLY A 100 0.24 -9.64 10.38
C GLY A 100 -1.01 -8.90 9.95
N TRP A 101 -0.82 -7.69 9.42
CA TRP A 101 -1.87 -6.78 8.99
C TRP A 101 -1.69 -6.40 7.52
N ALA A 102 -2.80 -6.26 6.81
CA ALA A 102 -2.83 -5.73 5.46
C ALA A 102 -3.89 -4.62 5.39
N VAL A 103 -3.58 -3.56 4.66
CA VAL A 103 -4.46 -2.42 4.48
C VAL A 103 -4.65 -2.10 3.00
N GLY A 104 -5.75 -1.44 2.66
CA GLY A 104 -6.08 -1.20 1.26
C GLY A 104 -7.10 -0.10 1.02
N ASN A 105 -7.64 -0.13 -0.19
CA ASN A 105 -8.76 0.69 -0.61
C ASN A 105 -10.00 0.40 0.26
N ASP A 106 -10.97 1.32 0.19
CA ASP A 106 -12.22 1.22 0.95
C ASP A 106 -12.00 1.16 2.47
N GLY A 107 -10.88 1.72 2.95
CA GLY A 107 -10.51 1.78 4.37
C GLY A 107 -10.27 0.41 5.02
N VAL A 108 -10.05 -0.65 4.26
CA VAL A 108 -9.99 -2.01 4.82
C VAL A 108 -8.72 -2.23 5.65
N VAL A 109 -8.89 -2.86 6.81
CA VAL A 109 -7.81 -3.43 7.63
C VAL A 109 -8.10 -4.91 7.84
N LEU A 110 -7.17 -5.75 7.39
CA LEU A 110 -7.20 -7.20 7.55
C LEU A 110 -6.13 -7.63 8.55
N HIS A 111 -6.41 -8.72 9.27
CA HIS A 111 -5.50 -9.32 10.23
C HIS A 111 -5.38 -10.84 10.01
N SER A 112 -4.16 -11.35 10.12
CA SER A 112 -3.82 -12.78 10.06
C SER A 112 -3.13 -13.23 11.33
N ARG A 113 -3.42 -14.46 11.77
CA ARG A 113 -2.81 -15.11 12.95
C ARG A 113 -2.04 -16.40 12.60
N ASP A 114 -1.89 -16.68 11.31
CA ASP A 114 -1.34 -17.92 10.77
C ASP A 114 -0.26 -17.67 9.70
N GLY A 115 0.39 -16.51 9.77
CA GLY A 115 1.47 -16.16 8.85
C GLY A 115 0.94 -15.81 7.46
N GLY A 116 -0.28 -15.30 7.35
CA GLY A 116 -0.86 -14.83 6.09
C GLY A 116 -1.56 -15.88 5.24
N ALA A 117 -1.82 -17.08 5.76
CA ALA A 117 -2.55 -18.12 5.04
C ALA A 117 -4.07 -17.85 5.04
N SER A 118 -4.59 -17.27 6.13
CA SER A 118 -5.95 -16.77 6.24
C SER A 118 -6.02 -15.39 6.89
N TRP A 119 -7.05 -14.64 6.51
CA TRP A 119 -7.25 -13.25 6.93
C TRP A 119 -8.68 -13.00 7.40
N ALA A 120 -8.83 -12.12 8.38
CA ALA A 120 -10.11 -11.62 8.87
C ALA A 120 -10.16 -10.09 8.78
N ARG A 121 -11.32 -9.54 8.44
CA ARG A 121 -11.56 -8.09 8.43
C ARG A 121 -11.70 -7.58 9.87
N GLN A 122 -10.88 -6.61 10.26
CA GLN A 122 -10.95 -5.94 11.57
C GLN A 122 -11.70 -4.61 11.50
N LEU A 123 -11.44 -3.86 10.43
CA LEU A 123 -12.01 -2.54 10.18
C LEU A 123 -12.26 -2.40 8.68
N ASP A 124 -13.26 -1.60 8.31
CA ASP A 124 -13.40 -1.08 6.96
C ASP A 124 -13.90 0.37 6.94
N GLY A 125 -13.86 1.00 5.77
CA GLY A 125 -14.16 2.41 5.58
C GLY A 125 -15.56 2.82 6.02
N ARG A 126 -16.52 1.88 6.11
CA ARG A 126 -17.88 2.15 6.59
C ARG A 126 -17.91 2.50 8.07
N GLN A 127 -16.88 2.11 8.81
CA GLN A 127 -16.75 2.31 10.25
C GLN A 127 -15.83 3.50 10.59
N ILE A 128 -14.90 3.87 9.70
CA ILE A 128 -13.87 4.88 9.97
C ILE A 128 -14.49 6.25 10.26
N GLY A 129 -15.44 6.71 9.44
CA GLY A 129 -16.08 8.02 9.64
C GLY A 129 -16.76 8.13 11.00
N THR A 130 -17.56 7.12 11.37
CA THR A 130 -18.24 7.06 12.68
C THR A 130 -17.25 7.03 13.85
N LEU A 131 -16.13 6.32 13.69
CA LEU A 131 -15.08 6.24 14.71
C LEU A 131 -14.42 7.62 14.92
N VAL A 132 -14.06 8.30 13.82
CA VAL A 132 -13.45 9.64 13.85
C VAL A 132 -14.43 10.66 14.45
N GLU A 133 -15.68 10.67 13.97
CA GLU A 133 -16.73 11.55 14.46
C GLU A 133 -16.95 11.37 15.96
N ALA A 134 -17.17 10.13 16.42
CA ALA A 134 -17.45 9.85 17.83
C ALA A 134 -16.29 10.27 18.75
N HIS A 135 -15.05 10.01 18.33
CA HIS A 135 -13.86 10.39 19.09
C HIS A 135 -13.76 11.91 19.25
N TYR A 136 -13.85 12.67 18.16
CA TYR A 136 -13.68 14.12 18.21
C TYR A 136 -14.89 14.85 18.77
N GLN A 137 -16.10 14.31 18.64
CA GLN A 137 -17.27 14.81 19.37
C GLN A 137 -17.11 14.67 20.89
N ALA A 138 -16.51 13.57 21.36
CA ALA A 138 -16.23 13.40 22.79
C ALA A 138 -15.24 14.46 23.29
N LEU A 139 -14.17 14.74 22.52
CA LEU A 139 -13.21 15.80 22.83
C LEU A 139 -13.84 17.20 22.78
N ALA A 140 -14.70 17.48 21.79
CA ALA A 140 -15.41 18.75 21.68
C ALA A 140 -16.33 19.00 22.89
N LYS A 141 -16.97 17.95 23.42
CA LYS A 141 -17.77 18.04 24.64
C LYS A 141 -16.92 18.25 25.89
N ALA A 142 -15.75 17.60 25.96
CA ALA A 142 -14.83 17.72 27.10
C ALA A 142 -14.10 19.08 27.12
N HIS A 143 -13.91 19.70 25.96
CA HIS A 143 -13.14 20.93 25.77
C HIS A 143 -13.92 21.93 24.89
N PRO A 144 -15.05 22.48 25.38
CA PRO A 144 -15.96 23.29 24.56
C PRO A 144 -15.37 24.61 24.05
N ASP A 145 -14.32 25.12 24.71
CA ASP A 145 -13.66 26.38 24.34
C ASP A 145 -12.61 26.21 23.23
N ASP A 146 -12.30 24.97 22.84
CA ASP A 146 -11.29 24.67 21.83
C ASP A 146 -11.95 24.40 20.46
N PRO A 147 -11.79 25.31 19.48
CA PRO A 147 -12.46 25.20 18.19
C PRO A 147 -11.88 24.09 17.28
N GLN A 148 -10.77 23.44 17.66
CA GLN A 148 -10.20 22.37 16.84
C GLN A 148 -11.05 21.10 16.83
N TRP A 149 -11.68 20.77 17.97
CA TRP A 149 -12.43 19.51 18.10
C TRP A 149 -13.70 19.47 17.25
N PRO A 150 -14.52 20.55 17.19
CA PRO A 150 -15.63 20.60 16.24
C PRO A 150 -15.19 20.45 14.78
N ALA A 151 -14.03 20.97 14.40
CA ALA A 151 -13.52 20.84 13.04
C ALA A 151 -13.17 19.38 12.69
N PHE A 152 -12.49 18.67 13.60
CA PHE A 152 -12.22 17.24 13.40
C PHE A 152 -13.48 16.37 13.46
N ALA A 153 -14.46 16.72 14.29
CA ALA A 153 -15.75 16.04 14.33
C ALA A 153 -16.51 16.20 13.00
N ALA A 154 -16.50 17.40 12.41
CA ALA A 154 -17.11 17.67 11.11
C ALA A 154 -16.43 16.89 9.97
N GLU A 155 -15.11 16.71 10.05
CA GLU A 155 -14.39 15.84 9.12
C GLU A 155 -14.81 14.36 9.26
N GLY A 156 -14.99 13.87 10.49
CA GLY A 156 -15.55 12.54 10.73
C GLY A 156 -16.95 12.37 10.11
N GLN A 157 -17.82 13.38 10.26
CA GLN A 157 -19.14 13.38 9.64
C GLN A 157 -19.06 13.35 8.11
N ARG A 158 -18.14 14.11 7.50
CA ARG A 158 -17.92 14.08 6.05
C ARG A 158 -17.52 12.69 5.57
N LEU A 159 -16.66 11.99 6.31
CA LEU A 159 -16.29 10.60 6.01
C LEU A 159 -17.49 9.65 6.08
N VAL A 160 -18.43 9.86 7.02
CA VAL A 160 -19.69 9.08 7.07
C VAL A 160 -20.54 9.33 5.82
N GLU A 161 -20.66 10.58 5.39
CA GLU A 161 -21.45 10.97 4.21
C GLU A 161 -20.86 10.45 2.90
N GLU A 162 -19.53 10.42 2.79
CA GLU A 162 -18.79 9.91 1.62
C GLU A 162 -18.76 8.37 1.57
N GLY A 163 -18.84 7.71 2.74
CA GLY A 163 -18.81 6.27 2.86
C GLY A 163 -17.39 5.68 2.77
N ALA A 164 -17.30 4.41 2.41
CA ALA A 164 -16.04 3.66 2.41
C ALA A 164 -15.19 3.93 1.16
N ASP A 165 -14.72 5.16 0.98
CA ASP A 165 -13.99 5.56 -0.22
C ASP A 165 -12.50 5.91 0.03
N LYS A 166 -12.08 6.04 1.29
CA LYS A 166 -10.72 6.46 1.65
C LYS A 166 -9.73 5.30 1.72
N PRO A 167 -8.70 5.26 0.86
CA PRO A 167 -7.68 4.23 0.95
C PRO A 167 -6.75 4.43 2.16
N LEU A 168 -6.41 3.32 2.78
CA LEU A 168 -5.23 3.20 3.63
C LEU A 168 -4.04 2.79 2.75
N LEU A 169 -2.92 3.50 2.91
CA LEU A 169 -1.74 3.41 2.05
C LEU A 169 -0.55 2.76 2.75
N GLY A 170 -0.47 2.86 4.07
CA GLY A 170 0.62 2.29 4.86
C GLY A 170 0.15 1.68 6.18
N VAL A 171 0.89 0.68 6.65
CA VAL A 171 0.65 -0.01 7.92
C VAL A 171 1.97 -0.34 8.59
N TRP A 172 2.03 -0.17 9.91
CA TRP A 172 3.18 -0.54 10.71
C TRP A 172 2.74 -1.02 12.10
N PHE A 173 3.36 -2.09 12.58
CA PHE A 173 3.15 -2.66 13.91
C PHE A 173 4.52 -2.97 14.55
N VAL A 174 4.72 -2.53 15.79
CA VAL A 174 5.93 -2.88 16.56
C VAL A 174 5.82 -4.27 17.17
N ASP A 175 4.61 -4.66 17.56
CA ASP A 175 4.29 -5.94 18.15
C ASP A 175 2.85 -6.34 17.78
N ALA A 176 2.34 -7.43 18.38
CA ALA A 176 1.02 -7.93 18.06
C ALA A 176 -0.16 -7.05 18.56
N ARG A 177 0.13 -5.94 19.24
CA ARG A 177 -0.86 -5.08 19.91
C ARG A 177 -0.80 -3.64 19.46
N HIS A 178 0.40 -3.10 19.25
CA HIS A 178 0.62 -1.67 19.03
C HIS A 178 0.97 -1.42 17.57
N GLY A 179 0.17 -0.60 16.90
CA GLY A 179 0.36 -0.30 15.49
C GLY A 179 -0.40 0.92 15.00
N TYR A 180 -0.07 1.29 13.78
CA TYR A 180 -0.60 2.46 13.08
C TYR A 180 -0.99 2.07 11.65
N VAL A 181 -2.06 2.67 11.17
CA VAL A 181 -2.42 2.68 9.74
C VAL A 181 -2.54 4.12 9.28
N VAL A 182 -2.06 4.40 8.06
CA VAL A 182 -2.01 5.74 7.47
C VAL A 182 -2.59 5.72 6.06
N GLY A 183 -3.17 6.83 5.61
CA GLY A 183 -3.81 6.91 4.30
C GLY A 183 -3.98 8.33 3.76
N VAL A 184 -4.99 8.48 2.92
CA VAL A 184 -5.32 9.75 2.27
C VAL A 184 -5.91 10.77 3.24
N PHE A 185 -5.84 12.05 2.89
CA PHE A 185 -6.37 13.19 3.64
C PHE A 185 -6.03 13.21 5.13
N ASN A 186 -4.76 12.96 5.47
CA ASN A 186 -4.29 12.85 6.86
C ASN A 186 -5.01 11.77 7.71
N LEU A 187 -5.61 10.76 7.08
CA LEU A 187 -6.18 9.63 7.82
C LEU A 187 -5.05 8.85 8.49
N ILE A 188 -5.06 8.85 9.83
CA ILE A 188 -4.13 8.08 10.65
C ILE A 188 -4.89 7.52 11.86
N LEU A 189 -4.78 6.21 12.05
CA LEU A 189 -5.37 5.50 13.18
C LEU A 189 -4.30 4.73 13.92
N ARG A 190 -4.39 4.68 15.25
CA ARG A 190 -3.54 3.87 16.13
C ARG A 190 -4.37 2.79 16.81
N THR A 191 -3.76 1.64 17.06
CA THR A 191 -4.31 0.62 17.97
C THR A 191 -3.30 0.28 19.06
N ASP A 192 -3.80 -0.06 20.25
CA ASP A 192 -3.03 -0.54 21.41
C ASP A 192 -3.48 -1.96 21.87
N ASP A 193 -4.37 -2.58 21.10
CA ASP A 193 -5.00 -3.86 21.42
C ASP A 193 -5.04 -4.83 20.23
N GLY A 194 -4.20 -4.61 19.23
CA GLY A 194 -4.05 -5.50 18.06
C GLY A 194 -5.16 -5.33 17.03
N GLY A 195 -5.75 -4.14 16.97
CA GLY A 195 -6.80 -3.77 16.01
C GLY A 195 -8.21 -4.15 16.45
N ASN A 196 -8.43 -4.46 17.72
CA ASN A 196 -9.79 -4.62 18.27
C ASN A 196 -10.47 -3.26 18.43
N SER A 197 -9.69 -2.22 18.73
CA SER A 197 -10.10 -0.82 18.69
C SER A 197 -9.05 0.04 18.01
N TRP A 198 -9.50 1.15 17.42
CA TRP A 198 -8.67 2.12 16.72
C TRP A 198 -8.99 3.52 17.25
N VAL A 199 -7.95 4.34 17.38
CA VAL A 199 -8.03 5.72 17.86
C VAL A 199 -7.51 6.65 16.77
N PRO A 200 -8.28 7.67 16.35
CA PRO A 200 -7.80 8.70 15.42
C PRO A 200 -6.63 9.48 16.00
N MET A 201 -5.69 9.88 15.14
CA MET A 201 -4.46 10.58 15.54
C MET A 201 -4.24 11.90 14.77
N GLN A 202 -5.28 12.45 14.13
CA GLN A 202 -5.20 13.66 13.31
C GLN A 202 -4.73 14.87 14.14
N ASP A 203 -5.19 14.98 15.39
CA ASP A 203 -4.79 16.01 16.37
C ASP A 203 -3.34 15.88 16.85
N ARG A 204 -2.72 14.72 16.61
CA ARG A 204 -1.35 14.39 17.02
C ARG A 204 -0.41 14.24 15.83
N THR A 205 -0.73 14.86 14.71
CA THR A 205 0.02 14.75 13.47
C THR A 205 0.20 16.14 12.84
N ASP A 206 1.45 16.58 12.69
CA ASP A 206 1.79 17.90 12.12
C ASP A 206 1.57 17.95 10.59
N ASN A 207 0.32 17.83 10.16
CA ASN A 207 -0.09 17.84 8.75
C ASN A 207 -1.32 18.75 8.54
N PRO A 208 -1.17 20.08 8.76
CA PRO A 208 -2.29 21.03 8.73
C PRO A 208 -2.94 21.19 7.36
N GLN A 209 -2.26 20.76 6.29
CA GLN A 209 -2.75 20.82 4.92
C GLN A 209 -3.57 19.58 4.53
N GLY A 210 -3.70 18.58 5.42
CA GLY A 210 -4.44 17.37 5.12
C GLY A 210 -3.79 16.52 4.02
N LEU A 211 -2.46 16.54 3.89
CA LEU A 211 -1.76 15.81 2.84
C LEU A 211 -1.86 14.28 3.04
N HIS A 212 -1.69 13.52 1.96
CA HIS A 212 -1.65 12.07 2.05
C HIS A 212 -0.41 11.58 2.80
N LEU A 213 -0.62 10.54 3.61
CA LEU A 213 0.43 9.80 4.31
C LEU A 213 0.68 8.51 3.52
N ASN A 214 1.74 8.49 2.72
CA ASN A 214 1.99 7.42 1.75
C ASN A 214 2.61 6.17 2.37
N ALA A 215 3.48 6.35 3.37
CA ALA A 215 4.20 5.25 3.99
C ALA A 215 4.52 5.57 5.44
N ILE A 216 4.54 4.52 6.26
CA ILE A 216 4.97 4.56 7.66
C ILE A 216 5.97 3.43 7.89
N HIS A 217 7.13 3.76 8.48
CA HIS A 217 8.21 2.79 8.65
C HIS A 217 9.07 3.10 9.87
N ALA A 218 9.50 2.07 10.58
CA ALA A 218 10.46 2.21 11.67
C ALA A 218 11.90 2.03 11.18
N ILE A 219 12.80 2.81 11.76
CA ILE A 219 14.24 2.75 11.52
C ILE A 219 14.90 2.69 12.90
N GLY A 220 15.28 1.48 13.32
CA GLY A 220 15.58 1.24 14.74
C GLY A 220 14.33 1.47 15.60
N ASP A 221 14.46 2.26 16.66
CA ASP A 221 13.35 2.62 17.56
C ASP A 221 12.58 3.87 17.10
N GLU A 222 12.95 4.45 15.96
CA GLU A 222 12.39 5.70 15.47
C GLU A 222 11.35 5.44 14.37
N LEU A 223 10.17 6.06 14.49
CA LEU A 223 9.07 5.86 13.56
C LEU A 223 8.87 7.09 12.67
N TYR A 224 8.82 6.85 11.37
CA TYR A 224 8.75 7.90 10.34
C TYR A 224 7.53 7.73 9.45
N VAL A 225 7.02 8.85 8.94
CA VAL A 225 5.99 8.89 7.91
C VAL A 225 6.49 9.72 6.72
N ALA A 226 6.30 9.19 5.52
CA ALA A 226 6.52 9.91 4.27
C ALA A 226 5.18 10.21 3.60
N GLY A 227 5.05 11.41 3.05
CA GLY A 227 3.83 11.86 2.40
C GLY A 227 4.07 12.68 1.14
N GLU A 228 3.01 13.34 0.71
CA GLU A 228 3.03 14.20 -0.48
C GLU A 228 3.62 15.58 -0.19
N GLN A 229 3.94 16.32 -1.26
CA GLN A 229 4.39 17.72 -1.19
C GLN A 229 5.55 17.99 -0.22
N GLY A 230 6.45 17.02 -0.07
CA GLY A 230 7.60 17.11 0.82
C GLY A 230 7.33 16.73 2.28
N LEU A 231 6.14 16.24 2.62
CA LEU A 231 5.82 15.86 4.00
C LEU A 231 6.70 14.70 4.49
N LEU A 232 7.46 14.97 5.56
CA LEU A 232 8.18 13.98 6.34
C LEU A 232 7.84 14.22 7.80
N LEU A 233 7.42 13.17 8.51
CA LEU A 233 7.09 13.24 9.93
C LEU A 233 7.89 12.21 10.71
N LYS A 234 8.12 12.51 12.00
CA LYS A 234 8.75 11.59 12.95
C LYS A 234 7.94 11.54 14.25
N TRP A 235 7.70 10.34 14.75
CA TRP A 235 7.12 10.17 16.07
C TRP A 235 8.05 10.72 17.16
N GLN A 236 7.55 11.62 17.99
CA GLN A 236 8.21 12.08 19.20
C GLN A 236 7.47 11.55 20.42
N ALA A 237 8.02 10.50 21.04
CA ALA A 237 7.43 9.84 22.21
C ALA A 237 7.18 10.81 23.38
N GLY A 238 8.09 11.76 23.63
CA GLY A 238 7.92 12.76 24.69
C GLY A 238 6.74 13.71 24.47
N GLN A 239 6.30 13.88 23.22
CA GLN A 239 5.14 14.72 22.86
C GLN A 239 3.90 13.89 22.48
N GLN A 240 4.04 12.56 22.39
CA GLN A 240 3.01 11.65 21.89
C GLN A 240 2.41 12.09 20.55
N ARG A 241 3.24 12.64 19.64
CA ARG A 241 2.82 13.17 18.34
C ARG A 241 3.81 12.87 17.23
N PHE A 242 3.33 12.85 15.99
CA PHE A 242 4.17 12.97 14.80
C PHE A 242 4.48 14.44 14.55
N VAL A 243 5.77 14.79 14.64
CA VAL A 243 6.24 16.15 14.33
C VAL A 243 6.75 16.24 12.90
N SER A 244 6.62 17.42 12.31
CA SER A 244 7.16 17.70 10.99
C SER A 244 8.69 17.78 11.00
N LEU A 245 9.32 17.21 9.98
CA LEU A 245 10.74 17.30 9.70
C LEU A 245 11.00 18.24 8.52
N PRO A 246 12.16 18.91 8.46
CA PRO A 246 12.55 19.65 7.27
C PRO A 246 12.65 18.70 6.08
N SER A 247 12.19 19.14 4.91
CA SER A 247 12.31 18.39 3.66
C SER A 247 13.11 19.19 2.62
N PRO A 248 14.12 18.57 1.96
CA PRO A 248 14.91 19.24 0.92
C PRO A 248 14.16 19.33 -0.43
N TYR A 249 12.91 18.86 -0.48
CA TYR A 249 12.12 18.69 -1.69
C TYR A 249 10.62 18.87 -1.38
N GLN A 250 9.89 19.51 -2.30
CA GLN A 250 8.46 19.80 -2.15
C GLN A 250 7.55 18.88 -2.98
N GLY A 251 8.05 17.72 -3.43
CA GLY A 251 7.19 16.73 -4.11
C GLY A 251 7.03 15.46 -3.30
N THR A 252 6.41 14.46 -3.90
CA THR A 252 5.96 13.27 -3.19
C THR A 252 7.12 12.36 -2.79
N TRP A 253 7.16 12.02 -1.51
CA TRP A 253 7.91 10.90 -0.98
C TRP A 253 7.03 9.64 -1.03
N PHE A 254 7.55 8.56 -1.60
CA PHE A 254 6.86 7.27 -1.67
C PHE A 254 7.25 6.34 -0.51
N GLY A 255 8.39 6.59 0.14
CA GLY A 255 8.74 5.85 1.34
C GLY A 255 9.98 6.37 2.04
N VAL A 256 10.23 5.74 3.19
CA VAL A 256 11.38 5.95 4.05
C VAL A 256 11.95 4.60 4.47
N LEU A 257 13.27 4.50 4.52
CA LEU A 257 14.00 3.28 4.86
C LEU A 257 15.34 3.69 5.47
N GLY A 258 15.90 2.86 6.35
CA GLY A 258 17.18 3.20 6.94
C GLY A 258 17.75 2.14 7.85
N LYS A 259 18.86 2.52 8.49
CA LYS A 259 19.50 1.82 9.60
C LYS A 259 19.57 2.79 10.78
N PRO A 260 19.78 2.33 12.02
CA PRO A 260 19.97 3.25 13.15
C PRO A 260 21.01 4.34 12.83
N GLY A 261 20.61 5.61 12.92
CA GLY A 261 21.45 6.76 12.58
C GLY A 261 21.55 7.14 11.10
N GLU A 262 20.88 6.41 10.19
CA GLU A 262 20.84 6.68 8.75
C GLU A 262 19.41 6.58 8.22
N VAL A 263 18.88 7.67 7.66
CA VAL A 263 17.53 7.68 7.09
C VAL A 263 17.61 8.06 5.61
N LEU A 264 16.96 7.28 4.75
CA LEU A 264 16.69 7.61 3.36
C LEU A 264 15.21 7.90 3.17
N ALA A 265 14.89 9.01 2.51
CA ALA A 265 13.59 9.26 1.91
C ALA A 265 13.71 9.14 0.39
N TYR A 266 12.77 8.45 -0.26
CA TYR A 266 12.80 8.23 -1.71
C TYR A 266 11.44 8.53 -2.33
N GLY A 267 11.43 9.04 -3.57
CA GLY A 267 10.20 9.58 -4.13
C GLY A 267 10.22 9.92 -5.61
N LEU A 268 9.31 10.83 -5.96
CA LEU A 268 8.97 11.26 -7.32
C LEU A 268 10.21 11.73 -8.09
N ARG A 269 10.31 11.37 -9.38
CA ARG A 269 11.37 11.83 -10.31
C ARG A 269 12.81 11.53 -9.85
N GLY A 270 13.04 10.35 -9.27
CA GLY A 270 14.37 9.88 -8.90
C GLY A 270 14.96 10.55 -7.65
N HIS A 271 14.14 11.32 -6.91
CA HIS A 271 14.59 12.02 -5.72
C HIS A 271 14.87 11.02 -4.59
N VAL A 272 16.06 11.15 -4.03
CA VAL A 272 16.49 10.47 -2.80
C VAL A 272 17.16 11.52 -1.93
N ALA A 273 16.81 11.52 -0.66
CA ALA A 273 17.46 12.34 0.37
C ALA A 273 17.96 11.44 1.49
N ARG A 274 19.14 11.76 2.02
CA ARG A 274 19.77 11.06 3.14
C ARG A 274 19.94 11.98 4.33
N SER A 275 19.60 11.49 5.51
CA SER A 275 19.91 12.12 6.80
C SER A 275 20.79 11.19 7.63
N SER A 276 21.70 11.78 8.41
CA SER A 276 22.52 11.07 9.41
C SER A 276 22.33 11.61 10.83
N ASP A 277 21.29 12.40 11.05
CA ASP A 277 20.96 13.06 12.32
C ASP A 277 19.48 12.85 12.68
N GLY A 278 18.90 11.73 12.24
CA GLY A 278 17.53 11.34 12.56
C GLY A 278 16.46 12.19 11.87
N GLY A 279 16.80 12.85 10.75
CA GLY A 279 15.90 13.65 9.91
C GLY A 279 15.93 15.15 10.16
N GLN A 280 16.88 15.65 10.97
CA GLN A 280 17.03 17.09 11.27
C GLN A 280 17.68 17.85 10.11
N SER A 281 18.54 17.20 9.35
CA SER A 281 19.09 17.72 8.10
C SER A 281 19.18 16.63 7.03
N TRP A 282 19.10 17.05 5.77
CA TRP A 282 19.04 16.16 4.62
C TRP A 282 19.99 16.59 3.51
N ALA A 283 20.72 15.62 2.96
CA ALA A 283 21.51 15.77 1.76
C ALA A 283 20.80 15.06 0.59
N ARG A 284 20.66 15.74 -0.55
CA ARG A 284 20.18 15.10 -1.78
C ARG A 284 21.22 14.09 -2.27
N VAL A 285 20.76 12.89 -2.61
CA VAL A 285 21.59 11.84 -3.20
C VAL A 285 21.34 11.79 -4.70
N ASN A 286 22.40 11.86 -5.52
CA ASN A 286 22.27 11.70 -6.96
C ASN A 286 22.12 10.22 -7.31
N THR A 287 20.96 9.86 -7.84
CA THR A 287 20.65 8.49 -8.29
C THR A 287 21.01 8.24 -9.75
N GLY A 288 21.24 9.30 -10.54
CA GLY A 288 21.45 9.20 -11.98
C GLY A 288 20.21 8.81 -12.79
N VAL A 289 19.02 8.70 -12.16
CA VAL A 289 17.75 8.38 -12.83
C VAL A 289 16.73 9.50 -12.61
N THR A 290 15.82 9.65 -13.57
CA THR A 290 14.76 10.67 -13.52
C THR A 290 13.37 10.09 -13.30
N GLN A 291 13.26 8.75 -13.27
CA GLN A 291 12.04 8.03 -12.95
C GLN A 291 11.88 7.93 -11.43
N SER A 292 10.64 7.98 -10.96
CA SER A 292 10.30 7.80 -9.54
C SER A 292 10.98 6.58 -8.93
N ILE A 293 11.50 6.71 -7.72
CA ILE A 293 11.92 5.56 -6.92
C ILE A 293 10.69 5.09 -6.17
N THR A 294 10.26 3.85 -6.41
CA THR A 294 8.99 3.31 -5.93
C THR A 294 9.15 2.27 -4.83
N ALA A 295 10.31 1.62 -4.76
CA ALA A 295 10.62 0.66 -3.71
C ALA A 295 12.08 0.79 -3.26
N ALA A 296 12.32 0.36 -2.03
CA ALA A 296 13.65 0.23 -1.48
C ALA A 296 13.75 -1.01 -0.58
N SER A 297 14.95 -1.56 -0.44
CA SER A 297 15.24 -2.65 0.51
C SER A 297 16.68 -2.57 0.99
N ILE A 298 16.98 -3.20 2.12
CA ILE A 298 18.36 -3.36 2.62
C ILE A 298 18.68 -4.85 2.60
N ASP A 299 19.82 -5.22 2.03
CA ASP A 299 20.26 -6.61 2.03
C ASP A 299 21.01 -6.99 3.32
N SER A 300 21.40 -8.25 3.44
CA SER A 300 22.13 -8.77 4.60
C SER A 300 23.51 -8.15 4.82
N ASN A 301 24.09 -7.51 3.80
CA ASN A 301 25.36 -6.80 3.91
C ASN A 301 25.17 -5.35 4.38
N GLY A 302 23.92 -4.89 4.51
CA GLY A 302 23.58 -3.52 4.83
C GLY A 302 23.62 -2.58 3.63
N ASP A 303 23.67 -3.12 2.41
CA ASP A 303 23.61 -2.34 1.17
C ASP A 303 22.17 -1.90 0.91
N TYR A 304 22.02 -0.66 0.46
CA TYR A 304 20.71 -0.15 0.04
C TYR A 304 20.46 -0.49 -1.41
N TRP A 305 19.26 -0.98 -1.69
CA TRP A 305 18.75 -1.25 -3.04
C TRP A 305 17.55 -0.36 -3.30
N LEU A 306 17.56 0.36 -4.43
CA LEU A 306 16.45 1.18 -4.88
C LEU A 306 15.93 0.67 -6.21
N PHE A 307 14.62 0.80 -6.40
CA PHE A 307 13.94 0.36 -7.60
C PHE A 307 13.13 1.52 -8.17
N SER A 308 13.33 1.83 -9.44
CA SER A 308 12.55 2.85 -10.11
C SER A 308 11.25 2.31 -10.68
N GLN A 309 10.31 3.20 -10.98
CA GLN A 309 9.06 2.89 -11.67
C GLN A 309 9.29 2.27 -13.06
N ALA A 310 10.40 2.62 -13.72
CA ALA A 310 10.79 2.00 -14.99
C ALA A 310 11.55 0.66 -14.81
N GLY A 311 11.76 0.23 -13.56
CA GLY A 311 12.41 -1.03 -13.23
C GLY A 311 13.94 -0.97 -13.17
N GLN A 312 14.54 0.22 -13.19
CA GLN A 312 15.99 0.32 -12.94
C GLN A 312 16.27 -0.10 -11.49
N VAL A 313 17.32 -0.89 -11.31
CA VAL A 313 17.79 -1.31 -10.00
C VAL A 313 19.07 -0.55 -9.69
N LEU A 314 19.13 0.09 -8.53
CA LEU A 314 20.29 0.82 -8.06
C LEU A 314 20.78 0.22 -6.74
N ARG A 315 22.09 0.17 -6.54
CA ARG A 315 22.72 -0.31 -5.30
C ARG A 315 23.64 0.75 -4.73
N SER A 316 23.61 0.93 -3.42
CA SER A 316 24.59 1.68 -2.65
C SER A 316 25.28 0.74 -1.68
N ARG A 317 26.61 0.82 -1.64
CA ARG A 317 27.50 0.09 -0.72
C ARG A 317 28.14 0.99 0.34
N ASP A 318 27.78 2.26 0.33
CA ASP A 318 28.41 3.34 1.09
C ASP A 318 27.39 4.06 1.98
N GLY A 319 26.42 3.31 2.51
CA GLY A 319 25.42 3.86 3.44
C GLY A 319 24.42 4.80 2.78
N GLY A 320 24.19 4.70 1.47
CA GLY A 320 23.27 5.56 0.73
C GLY A 320 23.88 6.90 0.30
N LEU A 321 25.20 7.06 0.36
CA LEU A 321 25.89 8.27 -0.10
C LEU A 321 25.93 8.35 -1.64
N SER A 322 26.08 7.21 -2.31
CA SER A 322 26.02 7.13 -3.78
C SER A 322 25.34 5.85 -4.25
N PHE A 323 24.74 5.91 -5.44
CA PHE A 323 24.04 4.78 -6.05
C PHE A 323 24.57 4.47 -7.45
N ALA A 324 24.76 3.19 -7.73
CA ALA A 324 25.13 2.68 -9.05
C ALA A 324 24.00 1.83 -9.64
N VAL A 325 23.63 2.13 -10.88
CA VAL A 325 22.67 1.31 -11.67
C VAL A 325 23.25 -0.08 -11.88
N GLN A 326 22.40 -1.10 -11.78
CA GLN A 326 22.74 -2.51 -11.95
C GLN A 326 22.34 -2.98 -13.36
N PRO A 327 23.20 -2.89 -14.39
CA PRO A 327 22.81 -3.10 -15.80
C PRO A 327 22.44 -4.55 -16.13
N GLN A 328 22.89 -5.50 -15.29
CA GLN A 328 22.66 -6.93 -15.49
C GLN A 328 21.28 -7.39 -14.96
N VAL A 329 20.41 -6.48 -14.53
CA VAL A 329 19.04 -6.82 -14.10
C VAL A 329 18.07 -6.28 -15.16
N PRO A 330 17.35 -7.14 -15.90
CA PRO A 330 16.35 -6.69 -16.86
C PRO A 330 15.31 -5.78 -16.18
N PRO A 331 15.12 -4.54 -16.67
CA PRO A 331 14.24 -3.60 -16.02
C PRO A 331 12.79 -4.07 -16.15
N ALA A 332 12.10 -4.15 -15.02
CA ALA A 332 10.64 -4.22 -15.02
C ALA A 332 10.11 -3.50 -13.78
N PRO A 333 8.93 -2.85 -13.85
CA PRO A 333 8.37 -2.06 -12.77
C PRO A 333 8.34 -2.83 -11.44
N VAL A 334 8.72 -2.15 -10.37
CA VAL A 334 8.74 -2.68 -9.00
C VAL A 334 7.92 -1.74 -8.13
N THR A 335 7.03 -2.29 -7.32
CA THR A 335 6.23 -1.56 -6.33
C THR A 335 6.74 -1.81 -4.91
N ALA A 336 7.25 -3.02 -4.64
CA ALA A 336 7.91 -3.34 -3.38
C ALA A 336 9.00 -4.41 -3.56
N ALA A 337 9.91 -4.47 -2.59
CA ALA A 337 11.03 -5.38 -2.55
C ALA A 337 11.31 -5.83 -1.12
N VAL A 338 11.61 -7.10 -0.92
CA VAL A 338 12.03 -7.64 0.38
C VAL A 338 13.17 -8.63 0.21
N GLN A 339 14.12 -8.60 1.15
CA GLN A 339 15.21 -9.56 1.17
C GLN A 339 14.73 -10.93 1.68
N ALA A 340 14.91 -11.97 0.89
CA ALA A 340 14.74 -13.36 1.32
C ALA A 340 15.93 -13.83 2.15
N ARG A 341 15.74 -14.88 2.97
CA ARG A 341 16.80 -15.38 3.85
C ARG A 341 18.03 -15.92 3.10
N SER A 342 17.87 -16.50 1.92
CA SER A 342 18.98 -17.06 1.11
C SER A 342 19.80 -16.00 0.35
N ASN A 343 19.79 -14.75 0.81
CA ASN A 343 20.44 -13.59 0.18
C ASN A 343 19.85 -13.15 -1.19
N GLY A 344 18.75 -13.76 -1.65
CA GLY A 344 17.98 -13.24 -2.79
C GLY A 344 17.04 -12.09 -2.41
N THR A 345 16.63 -11.28 -3.38
CA THR A 345 15.62 -10.23 -3.18
C THR A 345 14.35 -10.61 -3.94
N VAL A 346 13.21 -10.64 -3.27
CA VAL A 346 11.91 -10.83 -3.90
C VAL A 346 11.33 -9.46 -4.23
N LEU A 347 10.91 -9.31 -5.49
CA LEU A 347 10.32 -8.10 -6.04
C LEU A 347 8.88 -8.38 -6.44
N VAL A 348 8.02 -7.39 -6.23
CA VAL A 348 6.65 -7.40 -6.75
C VAL A 348 6.38 -6.15 -7.58
N GLY A 349 5.39 -6.22 -8.46
CA GLY A 349 4.99 -5.12 -9.33
C GLY A 349 3.95 -5.54 -10.35
N GLU A 350 3.87 -4.81 -11.47
CA GLU A 350 2.89 -5.03 -12.54
C GLU A 350 2.99 -6.41 -13.24
N ARG A 351 4.08 -7.15 -12.99
CA ARG A 351 4.32 -8.50 -13.54
C ARG A 351 4.22 -9.60 -12.49
N GLY A 352 3.65 -9.30 -11.33
CA GLY A 352 3.61 -10.22 -10.19
C GLY A 352 4.96 -10.39 -9.53
N VAL A 353 5.21 -11.60 -9.01
CA VAL A 353 6.42 -11.91 -8.23
C VAL A 353 7.63 -12.18 -9.15
N ARG A 354 8.79 -11.66 -8.76
CA ARG A 354 10.10 -12.01 -9.34
C ARG A 354 11.15 -12.18 -8.25
N VAL A 355 12.11 -13.08 -8.46
CA VAL A 355 13.24 -13.28 -7.54
C VAL A 355 14.53 -12.84 -8.22
N LEU A 356 15.24 -11.90 -7.58
CA LEU A 356 16.62 -11.57 -7.92
C LEU A 356 17.56 -12.45 -7.08
N PRO A 357 18.46 -13.23 -7.71
CA PRO A 357 19.40 -14.06 -6.97
C PRO A 357 20.43 -13.21 -6.22
N ALA A 358 20.94 -13.76 -5.12
CA ALA A 358 22.09 -13.22 -4.41
C ALA A 358 23.28 -13.06 -5.39
N ARG A 359 23.99 -11.93 -5.33
CA ARG A 359 25.19 -11.68 -6.14
C ARG A 359 26.44 -11.63 -5.30
#